data_AF-A0A1Q3BYC6-F1
#
_entry.id   AF-A0A1Q3BYC6-F1
#
_cell.length_a   1.000
_cell.length_b   1.000
_cell.length_c   1.000
_cell.angle_alpha   90.00
_cell.angle_beta   90.00
_cell.angle_gamma   90.00
#
_symmetry.space_group_name_H-M   'P 1'
#
loop_
_entity.id
_entity.type
_entity.pdbx_description
1 polymer ?
#
loop_
_entity_poly.entity_id
_entity_poly.type
_entity_poly.pdbx_seq_one_letter_code
_entity_poly.pdbx_strand_id
1 'polypeptide(L)'
;MLAFIMWCIISKAEFCNPLLMLHNMVHAFTQKKSVLPFGCILTKIFRHYEVNLEGEIGTKLKKEDTYRKSTLNRMGWKKQDGNWIYCPKSDQSQRIDREEHEEIPPWEGQEAAPSCTRSHIQGSFSTSDYDRIVDFMSAHFDAMNVRFDSMEASIDGKFKSLNSRLDHLEKDHKIIPTDFETIEDAIYYDLDVNKRRLKRLERKLAESKMIDRCEETSGDEPAPDSDSPHNSES
;
A
#
# COMPACT_ATOMS: atom_id res chain seq x y z
N MET A 1 9.36 -10.34 -6.46
CA MET A 1 8.77 -9.52 -7.54
C MET A 1 7.27 -9.79 -7.70
N LEU A 2 6.86 -11.03 -8.00
CA LEU A 2 5.43 -11.38 -8.13
C LEU A 2 4.60 -11.12 -6.86
N ALA A 3 5.14 -11.43 -5.67
CA ALA A 3 4.45 -11.16 -4.40
C ALA A 3 4.25 -9.66 -4.12
N PHE A 4 5.18 -8.80 -4.56
CA PHE A 4 5.07 -7.35 -4.40
C PHE A 4 4.05 -6.76 -5.37
N ILE A 5 4.04 -7.24 -6.62
CA ILE A 5 3.04 -6.84 -7.61
C ILE A 5 1.64 -7.31 -7.18
N MET A 6 1.50 -8.56 -6.71
CA MET A 6 0.25 -9.05 -6.14
C MET A 6 -0.17 -8.24 -4.91
N TRP A 7 0.76 -7.90 -4.01
CA TRP A 7 0.46 -7.02 -2.87
C TRP A 7 -0.05 -5.66 -3.36
N CYS A 8 0.63 -4.99 -4.29
CA CYS A 8 0.19 -3.69 -4.82
C CYS A 8 -1.22 -3.77 -5.43
N ILE A 9 -1.53 -4.86 -6.16
CA ILE A 9 -2.86 -5.12 -6.73
C ILE A 9 -3.91 -5.34 -5.63
N ILE A 10 -3.59 -6.12 -4.59
CA ILE A 10 -4.49 -6.44 -3.48
C ILE A 10 -4.73 -5.22 -2.58
N SER A 11 -3.70 -4.42 -2.33
CA SER A 11 -3.75 -3.26 -1.43
C SER A 11 -4.23 -1.98 -2.11
N LYS A 12 -4.53 -2.00 -3.42
CA LYS A 12 -4.90 -0.81 -4.22
C LYS A 12 -3.93 0.37 -4.02
N ALA A 13 -2.64 0.10 -3.83
CA ALA A 13 -1.63 1.13 -3.75
C ALA A 13 -1.29 1.64 -5.16
N GLU A 14 -1.22 2.96 -5.34
CA GLU A 14 -0.81 3.55 -6.61
C GLU A 14 0.54 2.97 -7.03
N PHE A 15 0.54 2.34 -8.20
CA PHE A 15 1.70 1.61 -8.67
C PHE A 15 2.69 2.56 -9.33
N CYS A 16 3.78 2.86 -8.64
CA CYS A 16 4.86 3.66 -9.22
C CYS A 16 5.67 2.79 -10.20
N ASN A 17 5.26 2.82 -11.48
CA ASN A 17 5.96 2.13 -12.58
C ASN A 17 7.48 2.38 -12.59
N PRO A 18 7.97 3.63 -12.42
CA PRO A 18 9.41 3.89 -12.31
C PRO A 18 10.09 3.18 -11.14
N LEU A 19 9.43 3.09 -9.98
CA LEU A 19 9.96 2.44 -8.79
C LEU A 19 10.08 0.92 -8.99
N LEU A 20 9.10 0.30 -9.66
CA LEU A 20 9.19 -1.13 -10.01
C LEU A 20 10.33 -1.40 -11.00
N MET A 21 10.45 -0.56 -12.04
CA MET A 21 11.55 -0.68 -13.00
C MET A 21 12.90 -0.60 -12.28
N LEU A 22 13.07 0.37 -11.38
CA LEU A 22 14.29 0.54 -10.60
C LEU A 22 14.57 -0.65 -9.68
N HIS A 23 13.57 -1.13 -8.93
CA HIS A 23 13.70 -2.29 -8.05
C HIS A 23 14.14 -3.55 -8.82
N ASN A 24 13.58 -3.75 -10.02
CA ASN A 24 13.93 -4.89 -10.87
C ASN A 24 15.34 -4.79 -11.47
N MET A 25 15.78 -3.57 -11.81
CA MET A 25 17.14 -3.31 -12.28
C MET A 25 18.17 -3.56 -11.17
N VAL A 26 17.94 -3.05 -9.95
CA VAL A 26 18.81 -3.29 -8.78
C VAL A 26 18.93 -4.78 -8.52
N HIS A 27 17.80 -5.49 -8.51
CA HIS A 27 17.79 -6.93 -8.31
C HIS A 27 18.52 -7.70 -9.43
N ALA A 28 18.36 -7.33 -10.70
CA ALA A 28 19.07 -7.95 -11.82
C ALA A 28 20.59 -7.72 -11.74
N PHE A 29 20.99 -6.52 -11.33
CA PHE A 29 22.40 -6.16 -11.10
C PHE A 29 23.02 -6.97 -9.96
N THR A 30 22.33 -7.11 -8.82
CA THR A 30 22.80 -7.92 -7.68
C THR A 30 22.93 -9.41 -8.04
N GLN A 31 22.04 -9.93 -8.91
CA GLN A 31 22.11 -11.31 -9.39
C GLN A 31 23.15 -11.54 -10.50
N LYS A 32 23.97 -10.54 -10.85
CA LYS A 32 24.94 -10.58 -11.95
C LYS A 32 24.34 -11.07 -13.28
N LYS A 33 23.05 -10.82 -13.50
CA LYS A 33 22.41 -11.13 -14.78
C LYS A 33 22.88 -10.09 -15.79
N SER A 34 23.41 -10.53 -16.92
CA SER A 34 23.98 -9.67 -17.96
C SER A 34 22.94 -8.89 -18.76
N VAL A 35 21.64 -9.15 -18.55
CA VAL A 35 20.55 -8.54 -19.32
C VAL A 35 19.77 -7.58 -18.43
N LEU A 36 19.79 -6.30 -18.80
CA LEU A 36 19.04 -5.25 -18.14
C LEU A 36 17.54 -5.37 -18.46
N PRO A 37 16.67 -5.59 -17.46
CA PRO A 37 15.23 -5.57 -17.68
C PRO A 37 14.78 -4.20 -18.20
N PHE A 38 13.79 -4.18 -19.10
CA PHE A 38 13.19 -2.96 -19.67
C PHE A 38 14.12 -2.07 -20.50
N GLY A 39 15.24 -2.60 -21.01
CA GLY A 39 16.22 -1.84 -21.81
C GLY A 39 15.58 -0.96 -22.90
N CYS A 40 14.66 -1.50 -23.71
CA CYS A 40 14.00 -0.72 -24.77
C CYS A 40 13.17 0.47 -24.27
N ILE A 41 12.51 0.33 -23.12
CA ILE A 41 11.71 1.40 -22.53
C ILE A 41 12.62 2.48 -21.95
N LEU A 42 13.69 2.08 -21.28
CA LEU A 42 14.71 3.00 -20.75
C LEU A 42 15.36 3.80 -21.87
N THR A 43 15.74 3.16 -22.98
CA THR A 43 16.29 3.87 -24.15
C THR A 43 15.30 4.90 -24.71
N LYS A 44 14.00 4.60 -24.75
CA LYS A 44 12.98 5.56 -25.19
C LYS A 44 12.86 6.75 -24.23
N ILE A 45 12.91 6.51 -22.93
CA ILE A 45 12.87 7.56 -21.89
C ILE A 45 14.10 8.46 -22.03
N PHE A 46 15.30 7.89 -22.12
CA PHE A 46 16.54 8.64 -22.25
C PHE A 46 16.57 9.51 -23.52
N ARG A 47 16.06 8.99 -24.64
CA ARG A 47 15.90 9.78 -25.87
C ARG A 47 14.90 10.93 -25.71
N HIS A 48 13.81 10.72 -24.97
CA HIS A 48 12.81 11.77 -24.74
C HIS A 48 13.35 12.93 -23.90
N TYR A 49 14.26 12.63 -22.95
CA TYR A 49 14.91 13.61 -22.10
C TYR A 49 16.30 14.04 -22.62
N GLU A 50 16.63 13.75 -23.88
CA GLU A 50 17.89 14.13 -24.53
C GLU A 50 19.16 13.69 -23.76
N VAL A 51 19.07 12.61 -22.98
CA VAL A 51 20.21 12.04 -22.28
C VAL A 51 21.18 11.48 -23.31
N ASN A 52 22.43 11.96 -23.32
CA ASN A 52 23.43 11.49 -24.27
C ASN A 52 23.80 10.02 -23.97
N LEU A 53 23.47 9.14 -24.93
CA LEU A 53 23.74 7.70 -24.86
C LEU A 53 25.09 7.32 -25.50
N GLU A 54 25.85 8.27 -26.04
CA GLU A 54 27.12 8.03 -26.73
C GLU A 54 28.25 7.53 -25.80
N GLY A 55 28.09 7.66 -24.48
CA GLY A 55 29.05 7.17 -23.48
C GLY A 55 28.97 5.68 -23.16
N GLU A 56 28.09 4.92 -23.83
CA GLU A 56 27.97 3.48 -23.59
C GLU A 56 29.22 2.74 -24.09
N ILE A 57 29.85 1.97 -23.19
CA ILE A 57 31.02 1.14 -23.52
C ILE A 57 30.53 0.03 -24.45
N GLY A 58 30.64 0.26 -25.76
CA GLY A 58 30.23 -0.70 -26.79
C GLY A 58 30.89 -2.05 -26.53
N THR A 59 30.09 -3.02 -26.10
CA THR A 59 30.54 -4.41 -26.06
C THR A 59 30.73 -4.88 -27.50
N LYS A 60 31.79 -5.66 -27.76
CA LYS A 60 32.00 -6.23 -29.10
C LYS A 60 30.79 -7.10 -29.44
N LEU A 61 30.05 -6.74 -30.49
CA LEU A 61 28.94 -7.52 -31.03
C LEU A 61 29.37 -8.97 -31.20
N LYS A 62 28.59 -9.90 -30.65
CA LYS A 62 28.86 -11.32 -30.83
C LYS A 62 28.30 -11.79 -32.17
N LYS A 63 28.73 -12.97 -32.62
CA LYS A 63 28.22 -13.55 -33.87
C LYS A 63 26.72 -13.85 -33.78
N GLU A 64 26.23 -14.12 -32.58
CA GLU A 64 24.83 -14.39 -32.28
C GLU A 64 23.94 -13.13 -32.36
N ASP A 65 24.54 -11.94 -32.18
CA ASP A 65 23.84 -10.65 -32.28
C ASP A 65 23.78 -10.12 -33.72
N THR A 66 24.46 -10.79 -34.66
CA THR A 66 24.54 -10.38 -36.07
C THR A 66 23.54 -11.15 -36.91
N TYR A 67 22.55 -10.46 -37.47
CA TYR A 67 21.63 -11.07 -38.43
C TYR A 67 22.36 -11.54 -39.70
N ARG A 68 22.02 -12.75 -40.17
CA ARG A 68 22.49 -13.25 -41.47
C ARG A 68 22.00 -12.31 -42.58
N LYS A 69 22.83 -12.13 -43.62
CA LYS A 69 22.51 -11.28 -44.78
C LYS A 69 21.15 -11.61 -45.41
N SER A 70 20.79 -12.89 -45.51
CA SER A 70 19.49 -13.34 -46.01
C SER A 70 18.32 -12.88 -45.14
N THR A 71 18.46 -12.92 -43.82
CA THR A 71 17.45 -12.43 -42.88
C THR A 71 17.28 -10.92 -43.00
N LEU A 72 18.37 -10.17 -43.12
CA LEU A 72 18.32 -8.72 -43.34
C LEU A 72 17.61 -8.38 -44.67
N ASN A 73 17.92 -9.10 -45.75
CA ASN A 73 17.25 -8.95 -47.04
C ASN A 73 15.73 -9.20 -46.94
N ARG A 74 15.30 -10.23 -46.19
CA ARG A 74 13.87 -10.53 -45.92
C ARG A 74 13.17 -9.45 -45.09
N MET A 75 13.92 -8.77 -44.22
CA MET A 75 13.44 -7.63 -43.43
C MET A 75 13.45 -6.31 -44.21
N GLY A 76 13.89 -6.30 -45.47
CA GLY A 76 13.92 -5.12 -46.32
C GLY A 76 15.23 -4.32 -46.24
N TRP A 77 16.27 -4.82 -45.59
CA TRP A 77 17.57 -4.15 -45.51
C TRP A 77 18.51 -4.65 -46.61
N LYS A 78 19.15 -3.73 -47.34
CA LYS A 78 20.17 -4.04 -48.35
C LYS A 78 21.46 -3.29 -48.06
N LYS A 79 22.59 -3.94 -48.32
CA LYS A 79 23.91 -3.31 -48.18
C LYS A 79 24.33 -2.70 -49.51
N GLN A 80 24.49 -1.38 -49.57
CA GLN A 80 25.05 -0.63 -50.69
C GLN A 80 26.28 0.13 -50.20
N ASP A 81 27.43 -0.03 -50.86
CA ASP A 81 28.68 0.69 -50.57
C ASP A 81 29.09 0.73 -49.10
N GLY A 82 28.92 -0.41 -48.40
CA GLY A 82 29.26 -0.54 -46.98
C GLY A 82 28.14 -0.15 -46.01
N ASN A 83 27.12 0.59 -46.47
CA ASN A 83 26.01 1.08 -45.66
C ASN A 83 24.73 0.24 -45.83
N TRP A 84 23.97 0.06 -44.76
CA TRP A 84 22.68 -0.62 -44.80
C TRP A 84 21.54 0.38 -45.04
N ILE A 85 20.82 0.19 -46.14
CA ILE A 85 19.68 1.04 -46.55
C ILE A 85 18.40 0.22 -46.44
N TYR A 86 17.36 0.80 -45.83
CA TYR A 86 16.04 0.20 -45.72
C TYR A 86 15.23 0.43 -47.01
N CYS A 87 14.72 -0.64 -47.59
CA CYS A 87 13.87 -0.65 -48.78
C CYS A 87 12.48 -1.22 -48.42
N PRO A 88 11.41 -0.41 -48.43
CA PRO A 88 10.05 -0.85 -48.17
C PRO A 88 9.56 -1.91 -49.18
N LYS A 89 8.69 -2.82 -48.73
CA LYS A 89 8.25 -4.02 -49.48
C LYS A 89 7.36 -3.77 -50.70
N SER A 90 6.93 -2.54 -50.98
CA SER A 90 6.03 -2.21 -52.10
C SER A 90 6.65 -2.45 -53.47
N ASP A 91 7.98 -2.42 -53.58
CA ASP A 91 8.69 -2.54 -54.85
C ASP A 91 9.23 -3.97 -55.10
N GLN A 92 8.77 -4.95 -54.32
CA GLN A 92 9.33 -6.31 -54.28
C GLN A 92 8.45 -7.35 -54.99
N SER A 93 7.61 -6.94 -55.94
CA SER A 93 6.79 -7.84 -56.77
C SER A 93 7.60 -8.73 -57.74
N GLN A 94 8.93 -8.53 -57.82
CA GLN A 94 9.79 -9.20 -58.80
C GLN A 94 11.01 -9.92 -58.18
N ARG A 95 10.91 -10.42 -56.92
CA ARG A 95 12.03 -11.15 -56.27
C ARG A 95 11.71 -12.51 -55.70
N ILE A 96 10.45 -12.96 -55.70
CA ILE A 96 10.09 -14.26 -55.11
C ILE A 96 10.60 -15.43 -55.96
N ASP A 97 10.76 -15.28 -57.27
CA ASP A 97 11.14 -16.39 -58.17
C ASP A 97 12.64 -16.71 -58.28
N ARG A 98 13.56 -15.98 -57.63
CA ARG A 98 15.01 -16.15 -57.90
C ARG A 98 15.91 -16.55 -56.72
N GLU A 99 15.36 -16.73 -55.51
CA GLU A 99 16.17 -17.08 -54.32
C GLU A 99 15.76 -18.40 -53.62
N GLU A 100 14.80 -19.16 -54.16
CA GLU A 100 14.42 -20.47 -53.57
C GLU A 100 15.37 -21.64 -53.88
N HIS A 101 16.44 -21.44 -54.67
CA HIS A 101 17.24 -22.57 -55.19
C HIS A 101 18.70 -22.69 -54.73
N GLU A 102 19.16 -21.93 -53.73
CA GLU A 102 20.51 -22.12 -53.18
C GLU A 102 20.49 -22.42 -51.66
N GLU A 103 20.94 -23.65 -51.35
CA GLU A 103 21.37 -24.18 -50.05
C GLU A 103 20.31 -24.71 -49.06
N ILE A 104 19.78 -25.89 -49.38
CA ILE A 104 19.64 -26.95 -48.37
C ILE A 104 20.79 -27.94 -48.65
N PRO A 105 21.81 -28.10 -47.79
CA PRO A 105 22.78 -29.16 -47.97
C PRO A 105 22.12 -30.52 -47.66
N PRO A 106 22.49 -31.60 -48.37
CA PRO A 106 22.03 -32.95 -48.03
C PRO A 106 22.57 -33.32 -46.64
N TRP A 107 21.66 -33.62 -45.72
CA TRP A 107 21.98 -34.17 -44.40
C TRP A 107 22.53 -35.60 -44.57
N GLU A 108 23.73 -35.87 -44.05
CA GLU A 108 24.29 -37.20 -43.81
C GLU A 108 25.02 -37.20 -42.46
N GLY A 109 24.63 -38.11 -41.56
CA GLY A 109 25.33 -38.36 -40.29
C GLY A 109 24.42 -38.48 -39.06
N GLN A 110 23.93 -39.69 -38.78
CA GLN A 110 23.39 -40.07 -37.47
C GLN A 110 24.52 -40.28 -36.45
N GLU A 111 24.32 -39.81 -35.22
CA GLU A 111 24.77 -40.49 -33.99
C GLU A 111 23.80 -40.17 -32.83
N ALA A 112 23.40 -41.21 -32.09
CA ALA A 112 22.37 -41.24 -31.02
C ALA A 112 22.76 -40.41 -29.78
N ALA A 113 21.94 -39.96 -28.82
CA ALA A 113 20.61 -40.26 -28.26
C ALA A 113 20.20 -39.06 -27.33
N PRO A 114 19.11 -39.05 -26.53
CA PRO A 114 17.93 -39.90 -26.48
C PRO A 114 16.63 -39.15 -26.84
N SER A 115 15.64 -39.94 -27.25
CA SER A 115 14.27 -39.57 -27.54
C SER A 115 13.65 -38.70 -26.44
N CYS A 116 13.48 -37.41 -26.71
CA CYS A 116 12.36 -36.67 -26.14
C CYS A 116 11.31 -36.61 -27.22
N THR A 117 10.26 -37.40 -27.07
CA THR A 117 9.06 -37.40 -27.89
C THR A 117 8.52 -35.97 -27.91
N ARG A 118 8.92 -35.19 -28.90
CA ARG A 118 8.32 -33.89 -29.17
C ARG A 118 6.99 -34.20 -29.81
N SER A 119 5.95 -34.31 -28.97
CA SER A 119 4.59 -34.27 -29.44
C SER A 119 4.45 -33.00 -30.29
N HIS A 120 4.33 -33.21 -31.59
CA HIS A 120 3.75 -32.25 -32.49
C HIS A 120 2.31 -32.01 -32.00
N ILE A 121 2.12 -30.98 -31.19
CA ILE A 121 0.82 -30.29 -31.15
C ILE A 121 0.93 -29.19 -32.20
N GLN A 122 0.84 -29.60 -33.46
CA GLN A 122 0.32 -28.76 -34.51
C GLN A 122 -1.19 -28.73 -34.32
N GLY A 123 -1.64 -27.93 -33.35
CA GLY A 123 -3.05 -27.60 -33.18
C GLY A 123 -3.33 -26.39 -34.03
N SER A 124 -3.89 -26.58 -35.22
CA SER A 124 -4.69 -25.53 -35.84
C SER A 124 -5.86 -25.28 -34.90
N PHE A 125 -5.77 -24.27 -34.04
CA PHE A 125 -6.92 -23.84 -33.25
C PHE A 125 -7.98 -23.37 -34.24
N SER A 126 -9.14 -24.04 -34.22
CA SER A 126 -10.32 -23.59 -34.95
C SER A 126 -10.70 -22.20 -34.43
N THR A 127 -11.30 -21.35 -35.26
CA THR A 127 -11.86 -20.05 -34.83
C THR A 127 -12.75 -20.21 -33.58
N SER A 128 -13.44 -21.34 -33.45
CA SER A 128 -14.28 -21.68 -32.29
C SER A 128 -13.51 -21.83 -30.96
N ASP A 129 -12.24 -22.21 -31.00
CA ASP A 129 -11.43 -22.38 -29.77
C ASP A 129 -11.01 -21.02 -29.21
N TYR A 130 -10.76 -20.04 -30.10
CA TYR A 130 -10.51 -18.65 -29.71
C TYR A 130 -11.76 -18.02 -29.11
N ASP A 131 -12.92 -18.18 -29.75
CA ASP A 131 -14.18 -17.65 -29.26
C ASP A 131 -14.47 -18.18 -27.84
N ARG A 132 -14.24 -19.48 -27.59
CA ARG A 132 -14.40 -20.08 -26.26
C ARG A 132 -13.46 -19.50 -25.21
N ILE A 133 -12.22 -19.19 -25.57
CA ILE A 133 -11.25 -18.58 -24.64
C ILE A 133 -11.63 -17.12 -24.36
N VAL A 134 -12.08 -16.38 -25.38
CA VAL A 134 -12.57 -15.01 -25.23
C VAL A 134 -13.81 -14.97 -24.33
N ASP A 135 -14.79 -15.84 -24.56
CA ASP A 135 -16.01 -15.94 -23.73
C ASP A 135 -15.68 -16.29 -22.28
N PHE A 136 -14.74 -17.22 -22.05
CA PHE A 136 -14.29 -17.55 -20.71
C PHE A 136 -13.63 -16.35 -20.00
N MET A 137 -12.77 -15.62 -20.71
CA MET A 137 -12.13 -14.43 -20.15
C MET A 137 -13.16 -13.34 -19.86
N SER A 138 -14.08 -13.06 -20.79
CA SER A 138 -15.16 -12.08 -20.62
C SER A 138 -16.02 -12.39 -19.39
N ALA A 139 -16.49 -13.64 -19.26
CA ALA A 139 -17.27 -14.06 -18.10
C ALA A 139 -16.49 -13.94 -16.78
N HIS A 140 -15.18 -14.21 -16.80
CA HIS A 140 -14.33 -14.01 -15.63
C HIS A 140 -14.17 -12.53 -15.27
N PHE A 141 -14.02 -11.65 -16.26
CA PHE A 141 -13.98 -10.20 -16.03
C PHE A 141 -15.31 -9.67 -15.50
N ASP A 142 -16.44 -10.12 -16.04
CA ASP A 142 -17.78 -9.73 -15.56
C ASP A 142 -18.00 -10.18 -14.11
N ALA A 143 -17.65 -11.42 -13.78
CA ALA A 143 -17.74 -11.92 -12.40
C ALA A 143 -16.83 -11.14 -11.44
N MET A 144 -15.68 -10.66 -11.92
CA MET A 144 -14.78 -9.82 -11.15
C MET A 144 -15.35 -8.42 -10.94
N ASN A 145 -15.96 -7.82 -11.97
CA ASN A 145 -16.64 -6.52 -11.87
C ASN A 145 -17.80 -6.56 -10.86
N VAL A 146 -18.64 -7.60 -10.92
CA VAL A 146 -19.75 -7.77 -9.95
C VAL A 146 -19.24 -7.86 -8.51
N ARG A 147 -18.10 -8.54 -8.28
CA ARG A 147 -17.47 -8.58 -6.95
C ARG A 147 -16.92 -7.22 -6.52
N PHE A 148 -16.41 -6.42 -7.45
CA PHE A 148 -15.98 -5.05 -7.18
C PHE A 148 -17.15 -4.14 -6.83
N ASP A 149 -18.24 -4.19 -7.58
CA ASP A 149 -19.46 -3.40 -7.31
C ASP A 149 -20.04 -3.77 -5.93
N SER A 150 -20.07 -5.06 -5.60
CA SER A 150 -20.50 -5.54 -4.28
C SER A 150 -19.58 -5.03 -3.15
N MET A 151 -18.27 -5.05 -3.37
CA MET A 151 -17.31 -4.54 -2.39
C MET A 151 -17.42 -3.02 -2.23
N GLU A 152 -17.59 -2.28 -3.32
CA GLU A 152 -17.79 -0.82 -3.31
C GLU A 152 -19.06 -0.45 -2.54
N ALA A 153 -20.19 -1.09 -2.85
CA ALA A 153 -21.44 -0.88 -2.14
C ALA A 153 -21.32 -1.23 -0.63
N SER A 154 -20.59 -2.29 -0.28
CA SER A 154 -20.32 -2.64 1.12
C SER A 154 -19.47 -1.58 1.82
N ILE A 155 -18.44 -1.04 1.18
CA ILE A 155 -17.58 -0.01 1.77
C ILE A 155 -18.35 1.30 1.94
N ASP A 156 -19.10 1.72 0.92
CA ASP A 156 -19.93 2.92 0.96
C ASP A 156 -20.99 2.83 2.08
N GLY A 157 -21.62 1.66 2.22
CA GLY A 157 -22.55 1.39 3.32
C GLY A 157 -21.90 1.51 4.71
N LYS A 158 -20.69 0.96 4.88
CA LYS A 158 -19.94 1.07 6.13
C LYS A 158 -19.54 2.52 6.42
N PHE A 159 -19.13 3.28 5.41
CA PHE A 159 -18.74 4.69 5.56
C PHE A 159 -19.93 5.55 5.97
N LYS A 160 -21.10 5.35 5.34
CA LYS A 160 -22.36 6.00 5.73
C LYS A 160 -22.73 5.70 7.19
N SER A 161 -22.60 4.44 7.61
CA SER A 161 -22.84 4.04 9.00
C SER A 161 -21.88 4.72 9.98
N LEU A 162 -20.59 4.79 9.64
CA LEU A 162 -19.58 5.47 10.45
C LEU A 162 -19.85 6.97 10.56
N ASN A 163 -20.19 7.64 9.46
CA ASN A 163 -20.52 9.06 9.47
C ASN A 163 -21.74 9.33 10.36
N SER A 164 -22.79 8.51 10.27
CA SER A 164 -23.95 8.66 11.15
C SER A 164 -23.60 8.50 12.65
N ARG A 165 -22.70 7.56 12.98
CA ARG A 165 -22.22 7.40 14.36
C ARG A 165 -21.36 8.58 14.80
N LEU A 166 -20.53 9.11 13.91
CA LEU A 166 -19.70 10.29 14.17
C LEU A 166 -20.56 11.54 14.40
N ASP A 167 -21.59 11.74 13.58
CA ASP A 167 -22.54 12.87 13.73
C ASP A 167 -23.29 12.80 15.07
N HIS A 168 -23.69 11.60 15.51
CA HIS A 168 -24.30 11.41 16.83
C HIS A 168 -23.31 11.74 17.94
N LEU A 169 -22.08 11.22 17.85
CA LEU A 169 -21.04 11.48 18.85
C LEU A 169 -20.66 12.96 18.92
N GLU A 170 -20.62 13.65 17.78
CA GLU A 170 -20.38 15.09 17.73
C GLU A 170 -21.49 15.88 18.43
N LYS A 171 -22.75 15.47 18.25
CA LYS A 171 -23.89 16.07 18.97
C LYS A 171 -23.79 15.84 20.47
N ASP A 172 -23.54 14.61 20.89
CA ASP A 172 -23.37 14.28 22.32
C ASP A 172 -22.23 15.09 22.94
N HIS A 173 -21.10 15.18 22.26
CA HIS A 173 -19.95 15.95 22.72
C HIS A 173 -20.26 17.45 22.84
N LYS A 174 -21.18 18.01 22.05
CA LYS A 174 -21.63 19.40 22.19
C LYS A 174 -22.58 19.61 23.37
N ILE A 175 -23.35 18.59 23.74
CA ILE A 175 -24.34 18.64 24.84
C ILE A 175 -23.66 18.49 26.20
N ILE A 176 -22.61 17.66 26.30
CA ILE A 176 -21.90 17.40 27.56
C ILE A 176 -21.43 18.69 28.26
N PRO A 177 -20.74 19.64 27.59
CA PRO A 177 -20.31 20.89 28.22
C PRO A 177 -21.47 21.73 28.78
N THR A 178 -22.60 21.80 28.06
CA THR A 178 -23.77 22.58 28.51
C THR A 178 -24.44 21.96 29.73
N ASP A 179 -24.45 20.62 29.82
CA ASP A 179 -24.95 19.93 31.00
C ASP A 179 -24.05 20.20 32.21
N PHE A 180 -22.72 20.23 32.01
CA PHE A 180 -21.77 20.59 33.07
C PHE A 180 -21.92 22.03 33.55
N GLU A 181 -22.05 23.01 32.65
CA GLU A 181 -22.33 24.41 33.02
C GLU A 181 -23.61 24.52 33.86
N THR A 182 -24.67 23.81 33.46
CA THR A 182 -25.95 23.80 34.18
C THR A 182 -25.80 23.20 35.59
N ILE A 183 -25.02 22.13 35.73
CA ILE A 183 -24.75 21.50 37.03
C ILE A 183 -23.90 22.43 37.91
N GLU A 184 -22.88 23.08 37.36
CA GLU A 184 -22.05 24.04 38.09
C GLU A 184 -22.89 25.21 38.64
N ASP A 185 -23.79 25.77 37.84
CA ASP A 185 -24.71 26.83 38.26
C ASP A 185 -25.62 26.38 39.41
N ALA A 186 -26.16 25.16 39.31
CA ALA A 186 -27.00 24.59 40.37
C ALA A 186 -26.23 24.41 41.69
N ILE A 187 -25.00 23.89 41.62
CA ILE A 187 -24.12 23.73 42.78
C ILE A 187 -23.79 25.09 43.40
N TYR A 188 -23.48 26.09 42.57
CA TYR A 188 -23.15 27.43 43.06
C TYR A 188 -24.33 28.07 43.79
N TYR A 189 -25.53 27.96 43.22
CA TYR A 189 -26.76 28.43 43.86
C TYR A 189 -27.00 27.79 45.22
N ASP A 190 -26.92 26.46 45.30
CA ASP A 190 -27.14 25.71 46.54
C ASP A 190 -26.09 26.04 47.62
N LEU A 191 -24.82 26.19 47.22
CA LEU A 191 -23.74 26.61 48.11
C LEU A 191 -24.05 27.99 48.72
N ASP A 192 -24.54 28.91 47.90
CA ASP A 192 -24.84 30.27 48.32
C ASP A 192 -26.07 30.34 49.25
N VAL A 193 -27.07 29.51 49.00
CA VAL A 193 -28.22 29.31 49.91
C VAL A 193 -27.77 28.72 51.24
N ASN A 194 -26.93 27.67 51.22
CA ASN A 194 -26.42 27.02 52.43
C ASN A 194 -25.55 27.97 53.25
N LYS A 195 -24.70 28.77 52.61
CA LYS A 195 -23.90 29.82 53.26
C LYS A 195 -24.78 30.83 54.00
N ARG A 196 -25.89 31.27 53.39
CA ARG A 196 -26.86 32.18 54.04
C ARG A 196 -27.56 31.50 55.23
N ARG A 197 -27.93 30.22 55.11
CA ARG A 197 -28.54 29.45 56.21
C ARG A 197 -27.57 29.29 57.38
N LEU A 198 -26.31 28.95 57.12
CA LEU A 198 -25.27 28.82 58.13
C LEU A 198 -25.07 30.13 58.90
N LYS A 199 -24.93 31.26 58.21
CA LYS A 199 -24.83 32.58 58.84
C LYS A 199 -26.02 32.92 59.75
N ARG A 200 -27.23 32.47 59.40
CA ARG A 200 -28.42 32.65 60.26
C ARG A 200 -28.35 31.78 61.51
N LEU A 201 -27.86 30.55 61.41
CA LEU A 201 -27.66 29.66 62.55
C LEU A 201 -26.58 30.17 63.49
N GLU A 202 -25.44 30.64 62.96
CA GLU A 202 -24.37 31.27 63.75
C GLU A 202 -24.88 32.46 64.56
N ARG A 203 -25.70 33.33 63.95
CA ARG A 203 -26.31 34.46 64.67
C ARG A 203 -27.26 33.99 65.77
N LYS A 204 -28.13 33.02 65.49
CA LYS A 204 -29.03 32.44 66.49
C LYS A 204 -28.26 31.79 67.64
N LEU A 205 -27.15 31.12 67.36
CA LEU A 205 -26.28 30.52 68.37
C LEU A 205 -25.68 31.61 69.28
N ALA A 206 -25.12 32.66 68.70
CA ALA A 206 -24.56 33.80 69.43
C ALA A 206 -25.61 34.51 70.30
N GLU A 207 -26.84 34.68 69.79
CA GLU A 207 -27.97 35.25 70.53
C GLU A 207 -28.42 34.36 71.69
N SER A 208 -28.31 33.03 71.55
CA SER A 208 -28.77 32.09 72.58
C SER A 208 -27.96 32.10 73.88
N LYS A 209 -26.77 32.73 73.93
CA LYS A 209 -25.88 32.83 75.12
C LYS A 209 -25.74 31.52 75.93
N MET A 210 -25.89 30.35 75.30
CA MET A 210 -25.87 29.06 76.02
C MET A 210 -24.46 28.61 76.43
N ILE A 211 -23.40 29.21 75.87
CA ILE A 211 -22.00 28.80 76.10
C ILE A 211 -21.29 29.66 77.15
N ASP A 212 -21.68 30.93 77.32
CA ASP A 212 -21.03 31.87 78.25
C ASP A 212 -21.28 31.58 79.74
N ARG A 213 -22.03 30.52 80.06
CA ARG A 213 -22.35 30.12 81.45
C ARG A 213 -21.53 28.96 81.99
N CYS A 214 -20.60 28.39 81.21
CA CYS A 214 -19.90 27.16 81.60
C CYS A 214 -18.48 27.36 82.17
N GLU A 215 -17.90 28.56 82.18
CA GLU A 215 -16.50 28.75 82.63
C GLU A 215 -16.34 29.32 84.06
N GLU A 216 -17.39 29.80 84.73
CA GLU A 216 -17.23 30.49 86.04
C GLU A 216 -17.43 29.61 87.29
N THR A 217 -17.51 28.28 87.20
CA THR A 217 -17.63 27.41 88.39
C THR A 217 -16.61 26.27 88.40
N SER A 218 -15.34 26.57 88.60
CA SER A 218 -14.32 25.56 88.90
C SER A 218 -13.14 26.19 89.65
N GLY A 219 -13.43 26.78 90.82
CA GLY A 219 -12.43 27.15 91.81
C GLY A 219 -12.17 25.99 92.78
N ASP A 220 -10.88 25.79 93.07
CA ASP A 220 -10.26 25.15 94.24
C ASP A 220 -10.40 23.64 94.49
N GLU A 221 -9.31 22.89 94.29
CA GLU A 221 -8.35 22.54 95.37
C GLU A 221 -7.16 21.71 94.84
N PRO A 222 -5.91 21.95 95.30
CA PRO A 222 -4.76 21.08 95.05
C PRO A 222 -4.23 20.41 96.32
N ALA A 223 -4.07 19.08 96.34
CA ALA A 223 -3.23 18.35 97.30
C ALA A 223 -2.98 16.88 96.84
N PRO A 224 -2.06 16.11 97.45
CA PRO A 224 -0.66 16.01 97.03
C PRO A 224 -0.15 14.55 96.84
N ASP A 225 1.06 14.45 96.31
CA ASP A 225 2.07 13.37 96.33
C ASP A 225 1.71 11.95 96.84
N SER A 226 2.10 10.95 96.06
CA SER A 226 2.52 9.64 96.59
C SER A 226 3.59 9.01 95.69
N ASP A 227 4.70 8.69 96.35
CA ASP A 227 5.98 8.17 95.86
C ASP A 227 5.95 6.74 95.26
N SER A 228 6.60 6.61 94.10
CA SER A 228 7.76 5.72 93.81
C SER A 228 7.62 4.16 93.90
N PRO A 229 8.66 3.34 93.52
CA PRO A 229 8.58 2.44 92.37
C PRO A 229 8.92 0.95 92.69
N HIS A 230 8.63 0.01 91.78
CA HIS A 230 9.32 -1.31 91.72
C HIS A 230 8.94 -1.98 90.38
N ASN A 231 9.83 -2.10 89.38
CA ASN A 231 10.98 -3.00 89.18
C ASN A 231 10.62 -4.45 88.77
N SER A 232 11.32 -4.92 87.72
CA SER A 232 11.72 -6.30 87.38
C SER A 232 10.96 -7.14 86.32
N GLU A 233 11.68 -7.32 85.20
CA GLU A 233 12.02 -8.60 84.52
C GLU A 233 10.96 -9.46 83.79
N SER A 234 11.00 -9.45 82.45
CA SER A 234 11.62 -10.50 81.59
C SER A 234 11.40 -10.20 80.11
#